data_AF-D5U8A0-F1
#
_entry.id   AF-D5U8A0-F1
#
_cell.length_a   1.000
_cell.length_b   1.000
_cell.length_c   1.000
_cell.angle_alpha   90.00
_cell.angle_beta   90.00
_cell.angle_gamma   90.00
#
_symmetry.space_group_name_H-M   'P 1'
#
loop_
_entity.id
_entity.type
_entity.pdbx_description
1 polymer ?
#
loop_
_entity_poly.entity_id
_entity_poly.type
_entity_poly.pdbx_seq_one_letter_code
_entity_poly.pdbx_strand_id
1 'polypeptide(L)'
;MKIKFISAIFLCIALSAFSQTDLNIPITPSKDQELDRAAGYSRTLSNFDGSINAYAKLKAYITLLDSKGMQALKSHPSYPKLGDIYMYGAIYLEKEFKEDKIIELYEKALELRAEPNSNYKLALKYKTKYDNAVKKNDLEKEMEYGKKVYEYLNNYITLSGNKSQKYKEILEYFSIYK
;
A
#
# COMPACT_ATOMS: atom_id res chain seq x y z
N MET A 1 -40.75 74.45 -9.82
CA MET A 1 -41.15 74.09 -11.20
C MET A 1 -39.85 73.88 -11.98
N LYS A 2 -39.46 72.70 -12.47
CA LYS A 2 -40.19 71.65 -13.16
C LYS A 2 -39.68 70.26 -12.75
N ILE A 3 -40.63 69.38 -12.52
CA ILE A 3 -40.49 67.94 -12.34
C ILE A 3 -40.13 67.32 -13.70
N LYS A 4 -39.19 66.37 -13.73
CA LYS A 4 -39.10 65.35 -14.77
C LYS A 4 -38.97 63.98 -14.09
N PHE A 5 -40.12 63.34 -13.89
CA PHE A 5 -40.23 61.89 -13.82
C PHE A 5 -39.94 61.31 -15.21
N ILE A 6 -39.23 60.18 -15.30
CA ILE A 6 -39.55 59.05 -16.17
C ILE A 6 -38.80 57.81 -15.66
N SER A 7 -39.62 56.87 -15.21
CA SER A 7 -39.59 55.40 -15.26
C SER A 7 -38.35 54.58 -14.88
N ALA A 8 -38.60 53.75 -13.87
CA ALA A 8 -37.85 52.59 -13.41
C ALA A 8 -37.71 51.48 -14.47
N ILE A 9 -36.58 50.78 -14.46
CA ILE A 9 -36.51 49.34 -14.76
C ILE A 9 -35.53 48.67 -13.77
N PHE A 10 -36.15 47.92 -12.86
CA PHE A 10 -35.78 46.62 -12.31
C PHE A 10 -34.43 45.97 -12.73
N LEU A 11 -33.71 45.48 -11.72
CA LEU A 11 -33.40 44.05 -11.51
C LEU A 11 -31.90 43.70 -11.30
N CYS A 12 -31.70 43.01 -10.18
CA CYS A 12 -30.65 42.05 -9.83
C CYS A 12 -29.25 42.55 -9.40
N ILE A 13 -29.13 42.56 -8.07
CA ILE A 13 -27.93 42.21 -7.31
C ILE A 13 -27.34 40.89 -7.86
N ALA A 14 -26.17 40.94 -8.49
CA ALA A 14 -25.38 39.75 -8.76
C ALA A 14 -24.38 39.57 -7.61
N LEU A 15 -24.72 38.62 -6.75
CA LEU A 15 -23.85 38.02 -5.75
C LEU A 15 -22.54 37.54 -6.38
N SER A 16 -21.47 37.78 -5.64
CA SER A 16 -20.13 37.24 -5.83
C SER A 16 -20.13 35.74 -6.11
N ALA A 17 -19.65 35.35 -7.29
CA ALA A 17 -19.20 33.99 -7.57
C ALA A 17 -17.66 33.99 -7.63
N PHE A 18 -17.03 33.78 -6.47
CA PHE A 18 -15.72 33.14 -6.47
C PHE A 18 -15.92 31.71 -6.96
N SER A 19 -15.66 31.45 -8.23
CA SER A 19 -15.48 30.06 -8.66
C SER A 19 -14.16 29.58 -8.08
N GLN A 20 -14.21 28.48 -7.34
CA GLN A 20 -13.04 27.64 -7.17
C GLN A 20 -12.70 27.13 -8.57
N THR A 21 -11.74 27.77 -9.24
CA THR A 21 -11.07 27.13 -10.36
C THR A 21 -10.51 25.82 -9.85
N ASP A 22 -11.14 24.71 -10.25
CA ASP A 22 -10.56 23.39 -10.13
C ASP A 22 -9.12 23.49 -10.61
N LEU A 23 -8.17 23.26 -9.69
CA LEU A 23 -6.76 23.12 -10.01
C LEU A 23 -6.62 21.85 -10.86
N ASN A 24 -6.92 21.99 -12.15
CA ASN A 24 -6.78 20.94 -13.14
C ASN A 24 -5.30 20.89 -13.50
N ILE A 25 -4.48 20.38 -12.58
CA ILE A 25 -3.06 20.16 -12.81
C ILE A 25 -3.00 19.07 -13.89
N PRO A 26 -2.48 19.36 -15.09
CA PRO A 26 -2.36 18.36 -16.13
C PRO A 26 -1.46 17.23 -15.61
N ILE A 27 -2.06 16.07 -15.38
CA ILE A 27 -1.31 14.85 -15.06
C ILE A 27 -0.54 14.51 -16.33
N THR A 28 0.76 14.76 -16.34
CA THR A 28 1.62 14.25 -17.42
C THR A 28 1.49 12.74 -17.38
N PRO A 29 1.00 12.07 -18.45
CA PRO A 29 0.95 10.62 -18.49
C PRO A 29 2.35 10.07 -18.21
N SER A 30 2.45 9.00 -17.42
CA SER A 30 3.76 8.42 -17.18
C SER A 30 4.36 7.97 -18.52
N LYS A 31 5.69 7.84 -18.58
CA LYS A 31 6.36 7.27 -19.76
C LYS A 31 5.95 5.80 -20.02
N ASP A 32 5.27 5.15 -19.07
CA ASP A 32 4.89 3.75 -19.12
C ASP A 32 3.38 3.58 -18.88
N GLN A 33 2.62 3.59 -19.97
CA GLN A 33 1.18 3.40 -19.94
C GLN A 33 0.73 2.06 -19.33
N GLU A 34 1.61 1.05 -19.28
CA GLU A 34 1.28 -0.23 -18.65
C GLU A 34 1.26 -0.08 -17.12
N LEU A 35 2.19 0.69 -16.57
CA LEU A 35 2.21 1.02 -15.14
C LEU A 35 1.08 1.96 -14.75
N ASP A 36 0.66 2.88 -15.64
CA ASP A 36 -0.54 3.69 -15.41
C ASP A 36 -1.79 2.79 -15.30
N ARG A 37 -1.93 1.79 -16.18
CA ARG A 37 -3.01 0.79 -16.09
C ARG A 37 -2.94 -0.05 -14.82
N ALA A 38 -1.74 -0.46 -14.40
CA ALA A 38 -1.53 -1.19 -13.17
C ALA A 38 -1.95 -0.35 -11.94
N ALA A 39 -1.48 0.89 -11.85
CA ALA A 39 -1.88 1.82 -10.80
C ALA A 39 -3.39 2.11 -10.81
N GLY A 40 -4.01 2.13 -11.99
CA GLY A 40 -5.46 2.18 -12.14
C GLY A 40 -6.17 0.95 -11.56
N TYR A 41 -5.69 -0.24 -11.90
CA TYR A 41 -6.22 -1.51 -11.40
C TYR A 41 -6.12 -1.63 -9.88
N SER A 42 -5.07 -1.11 -9.25
CA SER A 42 -4.92 -1.26 -7.80
C SER A 42 -6.06 -0.63 -6.99
N ARG A 43 -6.73 0.38 -7.55
CA ARG A 43 -7.92 1.01 -6.94
C ARG A 43 -9.12 0.08 -6.83
N THR A 44 -9.16 -1.02 -7.61
CA THR A 44 -10.26 -1.99 -7.57
C THR A 44 -10.00 -3.14 -6.60
N LEU A 45 -8.78 -3.27 -6.08
CA LEU A 45 -8.36 -4.44 -5.30
C LEU A 45 -9.02 -4.55 -3.92
N SER A 46 -9.50 -3.46 -3.34
CA SER A 46 -10.27 -3.52 -2.09
C SER A 46 -11.58 -4.28 -2.22
N ASN A 47 -12.12 -4.36 -3.45
CA ASN A 47 -13.38 -5.03 -3.79
C ASN A 47 -13.10 -6.28 -4.64
N PHE A 48 -12.05 -7.03 -4.32
CA PHE A 48 -11.66 -8.22 -5.06
C PHE A 48 -12.74 -9.31 -4.97
N ASP A 49 -13.32 -9.67 -6.11
CA ASP A 49 -14.48 -10.56 -6.18
C ASP A 49 -14.13 -12.06 -6.09
N GLY A 50 -12.85 -12.41 -6.08
CA GLY A 50 -12.38 -13.80 -5.98
C GLY A 50 -12.69 -14.66 -7.21
N SER A 51 -13.16 -14.07 -8.31
CA SER A 51 -13.39 -14.80 -9.56
C SER A 51 -12.07 -15.28 -10.17
N ILE A 52 -12.14 -16.35 -10.96
CA ILE A 52 -10.98 -16.86 -11.72
C ILE A 52 -10.33 -15.74 -12.55
N ASN A 53 -11.16 -14.88 -13.16
CA ASN A 53 -10.69 -13.73 -13.94
C ASN A 53 -9.98 -12.69 -13.07
N ALA A 54 -10.47 -12.40 -11.87
CA ALA A 54 -9.81 -11.48 -10.94
C ALA A 54 -8.45 -12.02 -10.48
N TYR A 55 -8.36 -13.31 -10.16
CA TYR A 55 -7.08 -13.96 -9.85
C TYR A 55 -6.10 -13.95 -11.01
N ALA A 56 -6.54 -14.29 -12.23
CA ALA A 56 -5.71 -14.24 -13.42
C ALA A 56 -5.18 -12.82 -13.68
N LYS A 57 -6.05 -11.82 -13.55
CA LYS A 57 -5.68 -10.40 -13.71
C LYS A 57 -4.68 -9.93 -12.67
N LEU A 58 -4.87 -10.31 -11.40
CA LEU A 58 -3.93 -9.98 -10.32
C LEU A 58 -2.53 -10.57 -10.59
N LYS A 59 -2.47 -11.86 -10.96
CA LYS A 59 -1.19 -12.52 -11.32
C LYS A 59 -0.52 -11.88 -12.54
N ALA A 60 -1.30 -11.49 -13.54
CA ALA A 60 -0.77 -10.79 -14.72
C ALA A 60 -0.14 -9.44 -14.34
N TYR A 61 -0.78 -8.67 -13.47
CA TYR A 61 -0.21 -7.41 -12.99
C TYR A 61 1.02 -7.61 -12.10
N ILE A 62 1.05 -8.62 -11.23
CA ILE A 62 2.27 -8.98 -10.48
C ILE A 62 3.42 -9.30 -11.43
N THR A 63 3.16 -10.10 -12.47
CA THR A 63 4.16 -10.45 -13.50
C THR A 63 4.66 -9.22 -14.25
N LEU A 64 3.75 -8.29 -14.59
CA LEU A 64 4.12 -7.00 -15.20
C LEU A 64 5.02 -6.19 -14.28
N LEU A 65 4.69 -6.06 -12.99
CA LEU A 65 5.54 -5.31 -12.06
C LEU A 65 6.93 -5.96 -11.92
N ASP A 66 6.97 -7.29 -11.80
CA ASP A 66 8.21 -8.06 -11.70
C ASP A 66 9.10 -7.87 -12.95
N SER A 67 8.52 -7.76 -14.15
CA SER A 67 9.29 -7.56 -15.39
C SER A 67 9.87 -6.15 -15.55
N LYS A 68 9.28 -5.14 -14.91
CA LYS A 68 9.78 -3.75 -14.94
C LYS A 68 10.94 -3.53 -13.98
N GLY A 69 10.94 -4.25 -12.86
CA GLY A 69 11.94 -4.11 -11.81
C GLY A 69 11.76 -2.88 -10.92
N MET A 70 12.21 -3.00 -9.67
CA MET A 70 11.88 -2.06 -8.60
C MET A 70 12.28 -0.60 -8.88
N GLN A 71 13.39 -0.37 -9.58
CA GLN A 71 13.85 0.99 -9.92
C GLN A 71 12.85 1.71 -10.85
N ALA A 72 12.30 1.01 -11.84
CA ALA A 72 11.29 1.56 -12.74
C ALA A 72 9.99 1.82 -11.97
N LEU A 73 9.58 0.89 -11.10
CA LEU A 73 8.39 1.04 -10.27
C LEU A 73 8.49 2.29 -9.38
N LYS A 74 9.62 2.50 -8.67
CA LYS A 74 9.86 3.67 -7.81
C LYS A 74 9.92 5.00 -8.58
N SER A 75 10.24 4.96 -9.88
CA SER A 75 10.26 6.15 -10.74
C SER A 75 8.87 6.56 -11.24
N HIS A 76 7.86 5.71 -11.06
CA HIS A 76 6.49 6.00 -11.48
C HIS A 76 5.81 6.99 -10.50
N PRO A 77 5.09 8.04 -10.97
CA PRO A 77 4.46 9.02 -10.08
C PRO A 77 3.46 8.42 -9.07
N SER A 78 2.85 7.29 -9.43
CA SER A 78 1.93 6.54 -8.58
C SER A 78 2.54 5.26 -7.99
N TYR A 79 3.85 5.21 -7.75
CA TYR A 79 4.51 4.00 -7.24
C TYR A 79 3.88 3.38 -5.98
N PRO A 80 3.31 4.12 -5.00
CA PRO A 80 2.66 3.49 -3.85
C PRO A 80 1.46 2.61 -4.27
N LYS A 81 0.76 3.00 -5.34
CA LYS A 81 -0.36 2.22 -5.91
C LYS A 81 0.10 0.93 -6.58
N LEU A 82 1.34 0.87 -7.04
CA LEU A 82 1.95 -0.37 -7.52
C LEU A 82 2.26 -1.29 -6.32
N GLY A 83 2.65 -0.72 -5.17
CA GLY A 83 2.80 -1.44 -3.91
C GLY A 83 1.50 -2.10 -3.41
N ASP A 84 0.35 -1.48 -3.63
CA ASP A 84 -0.97 -2.07 -3.32
C ASP A 84 -1.18 -3.41 -4.08
N ILE A 85 -0.71 -3.52 -5.32
CA ILE A 85 -0.84 -4.76 -6.12
C ILE A 85 -0.07 -5.90 -5.46
N TYR A 86 1.15 -5.63 -4.99
CA TYR A 86 1.93 -6.65 -4.28
C TYR A 86 1.31 -7.01 -2.93
N MET A 87 0.84 -6.04 -2.14
CA MET A 87 0.16 -6.31 -0.86
C MET A 87 -1.08 -7.19 -1.08
N TYR A 88 -1.98 -6.79 -1.98
CA TYR A 88 -3.18 -7.57 -2.26
C TYR A 88 -2.86 -8.90 -2.94
N GLY A 89 -1.79 -8.96 -3.74
CA GLY A 89 -1.20 -10.20 -4.24
C GLY A 89 -0.89 -11.16 -3.10
N ALA A 90 -0.16 -10.69 -2.09
CA ALA A 90 0.20 -11.49 -0.92
C ALA A 90 -1.02 -11.94 -0.11
N ILE A 91 -2.07 -11.11 -0.03
CA ILE A 91 -3.32 -11.41 0.69
C ILE A 91 -4.15 -12.46 -0.06
N TYR A 92 -4.46 -12.22 -1.33
CA TYR A 92 -5.41 -13.06 -2.07
C TYR A 92 -4.78 -14.35 -2.57
N LEU A 93 -3.48 -14.35 -2.89
CA LEU A 93 -2.79 -15.53 -3.41
C LEU A 93 -2.14 -16.39 -2.32
N GLU A 94 -2.43 -16.13 -1.03
CA GLU A 94 -1.82 -16.85 0.11
C GLU A 94 -2.02 -18.37 0.05
N LYS A 95 -3.13 -18.84 -0.54
CA LYS A 95 -3.41 -20.28 -0.73
C LYS A 95 -2.83 -20.86 -2.02
N GLU A 96 -2.43 -20.01 -2.97
CA GLU A 96 -1.97 -20.42 -4.29
C GLU A 96 -0.44 -20.42 -4.41
N PHE A 97 0.22 -19.48 -3.73
CA PHE A 97 1.67 -19.36 -3.74
C PHE A 97 2.30 -19.98 -2.49
N LYS A 98 3.53 -20.45 -2.66
CA LYS A 98 4.38 -20.88 -1.55
C LYS A 98 4.67 -19.70 -0.62
N GLU A 99 4.91 -19.99 0.65
CA GLU A 99 5.17 -18.99 1.69
C GLU A 99 6.26 -17.99 1.28
N ASP A 100 7.38 -18.45 0.71
CA ASP A 100 8.50 -17.56 0.33
C ASP A 100 8.09 -16.53 -0.73
N LYS A 101 7.21 -16.90 -1.68
CA LYS A 101 6.67 -15.94 -2.65
C LYS A 101 5.71 -14.96 -1.98
N ILE A 102 4.93 -15.38 -0.99
CA ILE A 102 4.07 -14.46 -0.22
C ILE A 102 4.90 -13.47 0.59
N ILE A 103 6.01 -13.91 1.19
CA ILE A 103 6.98 -13.05 1.87
C ILE A 103 7.57 -12.03 0.88
N GLU A 104 8.05 -12.49 -0.28
CA GLU A 104 8.59 -11.62 -1.33
C GLU A 104 7.59 -10.54 -1.75
N LEU A 105 6.30 -10.88 -1.90
CA LEU A 105 5.26 -9.92 -2.26
C LEU A 105 5.05 -8.86 -1.17
N TYR A 106 5.00 -9.25 0.10
CA TYR A 106 4.91 -8.26 1.19
C TYR A 106 6.16 -7.37 1.27
N GLU A 107 7.36 -7.92 1.05
CA GLU A 107 8.61 -7.17 1.05
C GLU A 107 8.65 -6.15 -0.11
N LYS A 108 8.27 -6.57 -1.33
CA LYS A 108 8.13 -5.67 -2.48
C LYS A 108 7.08 -4.59 -2.26
N ALA A 109 5.98 -4.91 -1.56
CA ALA A 109 5.00 -3.91 -1.18
C ALA A 109 5.60 -2.86 -0.24
N LEU A 110 6.37 -3.29 0.76
CA LEU A 110 7.05 -2.39 1.72
C LEU A 110 8.14 -1.54 1.08
N GLU A 111 8.81 -2.04 0.05
CA GLU A 111 9.74 -1.24 -0.75
C GLU A 111 9.08 -0.09 -1.51
N LEU A 112 7.80 -0.23 -1.86
CA LEU A 112 7.03 0.77 -2.60
C LEU A 112 6.16 1.64 -1.69
N ARG A 113 5.83 1.19 -0.48
CA ARG A 113 5.13 2.03 0.49
C ARG A 113 5.33 1.53 1.91
N ALA A 114 5.58 2.45 2.83
CA ALA A 114 5.55 2.16 4.25
C ALA A 114 4.10 1.96 4.70
N GLU A 115 3.76 0.76 5.15
CA GLU A 115 2.40 0.46 5.58
C GLU A 115 2.36 -0.63 6.68
N PRO A 116 1.45 -0.53 7.65
CA PRO A 116 1.48 -1.38 8.83
C PRO A 116 1.10 -2.84 8.57
N ASN A 117 0.20 -3.14 7.64
CA ASN A 117 -0.38 -4.49 7.50
C ASN A 117 0.63 -5.50 6.98
N SER A 118 1.42 -5.16 5.95
CA SER A 118 2.50 -6.02 5.43
C SER A 118 3.56 -6.28 6.49
N ASN A 119 3.94 -5.25 7.27
CA ASN A 119 4.85 -5.41 8.40
C ASN A 119 4.30 -6.43 9.42
N TYR A 120 3.04 -6.29 9.81
CA TYR A 120 2.42 -7.25 10.74
C TYR A 120 2.39 -8.68 10.18
N LYS A 121 2.02 -8.84 8.91
CA LYS A 121 1.97 -10.15 8.24
C LYS A 121 3.34 -10.80 8.12
N LEU A 122 4.39 -10.03 7.81
CA LEU A 122 5.76 -10.51 7.79
C LEU A 122 6.25 -10.90 9.19
N ALA A 123 5.96 -10.11 10.21
CA ALA A 123 6.30 -10.44 11.60
C ALA A 123 5.69 -11.79 12.03
N LEU A 124 4.43 -12.05 11.68
CA LEU A 124 3.79 -13.34 11.96
C LEU A 124 4.45 -14.51 11.23
N LYS A 125 4.75 -14.36 9.93
CA LYS A 125 5.41 -15.42 9.13
C LYS A 125 6.81 -15.73 9.67
N TYR A 126 7.61 -14.70 9.95
CA TYR A 126 8.93 -14.89 10.53
C TYR A 126 8.87 -15.43 11.96
N LYS A 127 7.81 -15.14 12.74
CA LYS A 127 7.61 -15.75 14.05
C LYS A 127 7.39 -17.26 13.93
N THR A 128 6.60 -17.72 12.97
CA THR A 128 6.43 -19.15 12.70
C THR A 128 7.76 -19.80 12.25
N LYS A 129 8.52 -19.14 11.37
CA LYS A 129 9.85 -19.63 10.97
C LYS A 129 10.83 -19.69 12.15
N TYR A 130 10.84 -18.69 13.03
CA TYR A 130 11.60 -18.65 14.28
C TYR A 130 11.24 -19.82 15.20
N ASP A 131 9.96 -20.04 15.48
CA ASP A 131 9.52 -21.12 16.36
C ASP A 131 9.93 -22.50 15.83
N ASN A 132 9.97 -22.65 14.50
CA ASN A 132 10.45 -23.87 13.85
C ASN A 132 11.97 -24.03 13.94
N ALA A 133 12.74 -22.94 13.86
CA ALA A 133 14.19 -22.95 14.04
C ALA A 133 14.56 -23.36 15.48
N VAL A 134 13.90 -22.78 16.48
CA VAL A 134 14.05 -23.14 17.90
C VAL A 134 13.81 -24.63 18.12
N LYS A 135 12.69 -25.18 17.58
CA LYS A 135 12.36 -26.61 17.69
C LYS A 135 13.41 -27.54 17.08
N LYS A 136 14.12 -27.06 16.06
CA LYS A 136 15.17 -27.82 15.36
C LYS A 136 16.56 -27.58 15.94
N ASN A 137 16.70 -26.71 16.95
CA ASN A 137 17.98 -26.23 17.47
C ASN A 137 18.88 -25.62 16.36
N ASP A 138 18.26 -24.94 15.39
CA ASP A 138 18.96 -24.24 14.32
C ASP A 138 19.24 -22.79 14.75
N LEU A 139 20.37 -22.59 15.45
CA LEU A 139 20.73 -21.31 16.06
C LEU A 139 20.94 -20.19 15.02
N GLU A 140 21.45 -20.50 13.83
CA GLU A 140 21.67 -19.51 12.79
C GLU A 140 20.33 -18.95 12.30
N LYS A 141 19.37 -19.84 12.03
CA LYS A 141 18.02 -19.44 11.60
C LYS A 141 17.19 -18.83 12.73
N GLU A 142 17.38 -19.27 13.96
CA GLU A 142 16.77 -18.63 15.13
C GLU A 142 17.14 -17.15 15.21
N MET A 143 18.44 -16.83 15.12
CA MET A 143 18.89 -15.43 15.13
C MET A 143 18.37 -14.65 13.93
N GLU A 144 18.48 -15.20 12.71
CA GLU A 144 18.02 -14.54 11.49
C GLU A 144 16.53 -14.18 11.58
N TYR A 145 15.69 -15.15 11.94
CA TYR A 145 14.25 -14.94 12.00
C TYR A 145 13.82 -14.11 13.20
N GLY A 146 14.50 -14.24 14.35
CA GLY A 146 14.25 -13.42 15.53
C GLY A 146 14.45 -11.93 15.23
N LYS A 147 15.53 -11.60 14.53
CA LYS A 147 15.80 -10.23 14.05
C LYS A 147 14.68 -9.71 13.15
N LYS A 148 14.25 -10.51 12.17
CA LYS A 148 13.17 -10.13 11.26
C LYS A 148 11.83 -9.94 11.98
N VAL A 149 11.52 -10.74 12.99
CA VAL A 149 10.33 -10.53 13.84
C VAL A 149 10.41 -9.17 14.53
N TYR A 150 11.55 -8.85 15.15
CA TYR A 150 11.75 -7.56 15.81
C TYR A 150 11.55 -6.39 14.85
N GLU A 151 12.24 -6.41 13.71
CA GLU A 151 12.22 -5.33 12.72
C GLU A 151 10.79 -5.07 12.20
N TYR A 152 10.10 -6.11 11.73
CA TYR A 152 8.76 -5.97 11.17
C TYR A 152 7.72 -5.62 12.23
N LEU A 153 7.80 -6.18 13.44
CA LEU A 153 6.87 -5.85 14.52
C LEU A 153 7.07 -4.40 15.00
N ASN A 154 8.32 -3.94 15.12
CA ASN A 154 8.63 -2.56 15.48
C ASN A 154 8.07 -1.58 14.44
N ASN A 155 8.27 -1.88 13.15
CA ASN A 155 7.72 -1.07 12.06
C ASN A 155 6.19 -1.05 12.08
N TYR A 156 5.53 -2.19 12.32
CA TYR A 156 4.08 -2.25 12.48
C TYR A 156 3.60 -1.34 13.61
N ILE A 157 4.17 -1.47 14.82
CA ILE A 157 3.79 -0.66 15.99
C ILE A 157 3.99 0.83 15.70
N THR A 158 5.14 1.18 15.12
CA THR A 158 5.50 2.56 14.78
C THR A 158 4.52 3.16 13.77
N LEU A 159 4.23 2.47 12.67
CA LEU A 159 3.38 2.98 11.58
C LEU A 159 1.89 2.99 11.93
N SER A 160 1.42 2.02 12.72
CA SER A 160 0.01 1.91 13.11
C SER A 160 -0.35 2.75 14.34
N GLY A 161 0.65 3.22 15.11
CA GLY A 161 0.43 3.85 16.41
C GLY A 161 -0.16 2.89 17.45
N ASN A 162 -0.04 1.57 17.26
CA ASN A 162 -0.65 0.58 18.13
C ASN A 162 0.02 0.58 19.51
N LYS A 163 -0.78 0.77 20.57
CA LYS A 163 -0.30 0.84 21.97
C LYS A 163 -0.54 -0.44 22.78
N SER A 164 -0.91 -1.53 22.11
CA SER A 164 -1.20 -2.81 22.77
C SER A 164 -0.02 -3.31 23.60
N GLN A 165 -0.29 -3.58 24.88
CA GLN A 165 0.70 -4.10 25.80
C GLN A 165 1.28 -5.44 25.32
N LYS A 166 0.43 -6.32 24.77
CA LYS A 166 0.84 -7.59 24.17
C LYS A 166 1.94 -7.43 23.12
N TYR A 167 1.83 -6.43 22.24
CA TYR A 167 2.83 -6.23 21.19
C TYR A 167 4.13 -5.66 21.72
N LYS A 168 4.08 -4.84 22.78
CA LYS A 168 5.29 -4.36 23.47
C LYS A 168 6.06 -5.51 24.11
N GLU A 169 5.36 -6.40 24.82
CA GLU A 169 5.98 -7.57 25.45
C GLU A 169 6.64 -8.51 24.44
N ILE A 170 5.96 -8.76 23.30
CA ILE A 170 6.55 -9.55 22.21
C ILE A 170 7.79 -8.83 21.64
N LEU A 171 7.71 -7.52 21.41
CA LEU A 171 8.83 -6.75 20.87
C LEU A 171 10.03 -6.74 21.84
N GLU A 172 9.79 -6.62 23.15
CA GLU A 172 10.81 -6.70 24.18
C GLU A 172 11.50 -8.06 24.20
N TYR A 173 10.73 -9.16 24.12
CA TYR A 173 11.31 -10.50 23.99
C TYR A 173 12.24 -10.63 22.77
N PHE A 174 11.84 -10.06 21.62
CA PHE A 174 12.64 -10.12 20.41
C PHE A 174 13.76 -9.06 20.33
N SER A 175 13.84 -8.13 21.30
CA SER A 175 14.84 -7.05 21.29
C SER A 175 16.28 -7.55 21.43
N ILE A 176 16.48 -8.74 21.97
CA ILE A 176 17.79 -9.40 22.08
C ILE A 176 18.41 -9.73 20.72
N TYR A 177 17.61 -9.76 19.65
CA TYR A 177 18.03 -10.08 18.29
C TYR A 177 18.31 -8.84 17.41
N LYS A 178 18.26 -7.63 18.00
CA LYS A 178 18.51 -6.36 17.30
C LYS A 178 19.93 -6.27 16.73
#